data_AF-A0A1M7PF39-F1
#
_entry.id   AF-A0A1M7PF39-F1
#
_cell.length_a   1.000
_cell.length_b   1.000
_cell.length_c   1.000
_cell.angle_alpha   90.00
_cell.angle_beta   90.00
_cell.angle_gamma   90.00
#
_symmetry.space_group_name_H-M   'P 1'
#
loop_
_entity.id
_entity.type
_entity.pdbx_description
1 polymer ?
#
loop_
_entity_poly.entity_id
_entity_poly.type
_entity_poly.pdbx_seq_one_letter_code
_entity_poly.pdbx_strand_id
1 'polypeptide(L)'
;MKPLNRQTITQTPTRPLKIVQFGTGNFLRGFADWMVQILNEQADFDGDIQMVQVHSRKPARGINAQEGLYHLIVRGFHEGDTVEENHLIDCVRGAINPYIEYNAFLELANSPELTLIFSNTTEAGIYFDEKDRDWTLTPDSFPGKLTALLFQRFRHFDADPEKGLFILPCELIENNGDKLRENVIRYADLWKLPGTFEDWLVKHNTFCNTLVDRIVPGFPLEKADQIQETLGFRDEQMVMAEPFHFWAIEEAEGLAEKFPADKFGLNVRFVSDLTPYRTRKVRILNGAHTSLVPVAYLKGIRLVREAMSDTETSAYIKETIFNEIIPSLDLPEDLLHPFAAAVLDRFRNPFINHKLSDIALNSVSKWKVRVLPSLLDYYRKENELPRHLCQAFAAMIVFYRGHYNGEKIPLKDKEDVLHFFDQLWKIKPTEEVVSGVLAKIEFWDQDLNLVPGLSQALIQEVNILSEKEKK
;
A
#
# COMPACT_ATOMS: atom_id res chain seq x y z
N MET A 1 -29.26 15.74 10.60
CA MET A 1 -28.46 14.81 11.43
C MET A 1 -27.60 15.62 12.40
N LYS A 2 -27.36 15.11 13.61
CA LYS A 2 -26.47 15.76 14.58
C LYS A 2 -25.01 15.61 14.15
N PRO A 3 -24.11 16.57 14.42
CA PRO A 3 -22.68 16.41 14.13
C PRO A 3 -22.09 15.26 14.97
N LEU A 4 -21.13 14.52 14.41
CA LEU A 4 -20.34 13.55 15.18
C LEU A 4 -19.31 14.29 16.05
N ASN A 5 -19.44 14.16 17.36
CA ASN A 5 -18.48 14.69 18.34
C ASN A 5 -18.68 13.97 19.69
N ARG A 6 -17.82 14.24 20.68
CA ARG A 6 -17.83 13.53 21.97
C ARG A 6 -19.05 13.88 22.84
N GLN A 7 -19.81 14.94 22.50
CA GLN A 7 -21.07 15.29 23.17
C GLN A 7 -22.28 14.56 22.58
N THR A 8 -22.18 14.09 21.34
CA THR A 8 -23.31 13.47 20.61
C THR A 8 -23.28 11.94 20.61
N ILE A 9 -22.16 11.32 21.02
CA ILE A 9 -22.03 9.87 21.23
C ILE A 9 -22.27 9.49 22.70
N THR A 10 -22.71 8.25 22.95
CA THR A 10 -23.23 7.82 24.27
C THR A 10 -22.13 7.61 25.32
N GLN A 11 -20.93 7.21 24.90
CA GLN A 11 -19.79 6.97 25.78
C GLN A 11 -18.51 7.40 25.08
N THR A 12 -17.59 7.95 25.85
CA THR A 12 -16.27 8.33 25.37
C THR A 12 -15.26 7.91 26.42
N PRO A 13 -14.68 6.71 26.29
CA PRO A 13 -13.65 6.26 27.22
C PRO A 13 -12.45 7.21 27.18
N THR A 14 -11.84 7.42 28.33
CA THR A 14 -10.57 8.15 28.44
C THR A 14 -9.48 7.12 28.62
N ARG A 15 -8.56 7.02 27.66
CA ARG A 15 -7.46 6.04 27.66
C ARG A 15 -6.13 6.77 27.72
N PRO A 16 -5.03 6.17 28.20
CA PRO A 16 -3.70 6.77 28.16
C PRO A 16 -3.18 6.95 26.73
N LEU A 17 -2.23 7.86 26.53
CA LEU A 17 -1.59 8.05 25.22
C LEU A 17 -0.53 6.97 25.02
N LYS A 18 -0.83 5.96 24.20
CA LYS A 18 0.09 4.87 23.88
C LYS A 18 0.75 5.02 22.51
N ILE A 19 0.14 5.79 21.60
CA ILE A 19 0.58 5.91 20.21
C ILE A 19 0.66 7.38 19.78
N VAL A 20 1.78 7.76 19.18
CA VAL A 20 1.87 8.98 18.36
C VAL A 20 1.90 8.60 16.89
N GLN A 21 1.05 9.26 16.10
CA GLN A 21 0.88 8.97 14.68
C GLN A 21 1.32 10.16 13.82
N PHE A 22 2.36 9.97 13.01
CA PHE A 22 2.79 10.96 12.03
C PHE A 22 2.05 10.77 10.71
N GLY A 23 1.14 11.71 10.43
CA GLY A 23 0.23 11.64 9.27
C GLY A 23 -1.23 11.63 9.71
N THR A 24 -2.06 12.35 8.95
CA THR A 24 -3.54 12.44 9.18
C THR A 24 -4.32 11.88 7.99
N GLY A 25 -3.62 11.14 7.11
CA GLY A 25 -4.15 10.64 5.85
C GLY A 25 -5.18 9.53 6.04
N ASN A 26 -5.88 9.20 4.96
CA ASN A 26 -6.92 8.17 4.98
C ASN A 26 -6.36 6.79 5.32
N PHE A 27 -5.14 6.47 4.84
CA PHE A 27 -4.58 5.13 4.97
C PHE A 27 -4.51 4.67 6.43
N LEU A 28 -3.83 5.41 7.32
CA LEU A 28 -3.73 5.04 8.73
C LEU A 28 -5.10 5.01 9.42
N ARG A 29 -5.96 5.98 9.10
CA ARG A 29 -7.34 6.02 9.62
C ARG A 29 -8.17 4.80 9.25
N GLY A 30 -8.00 4.29 8.04
CA GLY A 30 -8.64 3.08 7.56
C GLY A 30 -7.85 1.80 7.84
N PHE A 31 -6.72 1.86 8.56
CA PHE A 31 -5.80 0.74 8.73
C PHE A 31 -5.35 0.62 10.19
N ALA A 32 -4.33 1.38 10.61
CA ALA A 32 -3.73 1.27 11.94
C ALA A 32 -4.68 1.76 13.05
N ASP A 33 -5.37 2.88 12.85
CA ASP A 33 -6.29 3.44 13.84
C ASP A 33 -7.46 2.49 14.12
N TRP A 34 -7.97 1.85 13.08
CA TRP A 34 -9.01 0.82 13.21
C TRP A 34 -8.51 -0.43 13.92
N MET A 35 -7.28 -0.88 13.66
CA MET A 35 -6.70 -2.01 14.41
C MET A 35 -6.59 -1.70 15.90
N VAL A 36 -6.22 -0.46 16.26
CA VAL A 36 -6.17 0.00 17.65
C VAL A 36 -7.57 0.04 18.26
N GLN A 37 -8.58 0.49 17.51
CA GLN A 37 -9.98 0.43 17.95
C GLN A 37 -10.41 -1.01 18.27
N ILE A 38 -10.14 -1.97 17.37
CA ILE A 38 -10.43 -3.39 17.60
C ILE A 38 -9.71 -3.92 18.84
N LEU A 39 -8.45 -3.54 19.05
CA LEU A 39 -7.70 -3.95 20.25
C LEU A 39 -8.22 -3.32 21.53
N ASN A 40 -8.71 -2.07 21.50
CA ASN A 40 -9.39 -1.46 22.63
C ASN A 40 -10.70 -2.18 22.98
N GLU A 41 -11.39 -2.71 21.97
CA GLU A 41 -12.67 -3.43 22.16
C GLU A 41 -12.48 -4.89 22.60
N GLN A 42 -11.41 -5.55 22.16
CA GLN A 42 -11.25 -7.00 22.31
C GLN A 42 -10.07 -7.44 23.19
N ALA A 43 -9.05 -6.60 23.34
CA ALA A 43 -7.75 -6.97 23.91
C ALA A 43 -7.36 -6.19 25.17
N ASP A 44 -8.26 -5.36 25.71
CA ASP A 44 -7.96 -4.42 26.81
C ASP A 44 -6.68 -3.59 26.54
N PHE A 45 -6.47 -3.22 25.27
CA PHE A 45 -5.29 -2.46 24.87
C PHE A 45 -5.21 -1.11 25.55
N ASP A 46 -6.35 -0.53 25.93
CA ASP A 46 -6.51 0.73 26.67
C ASP A 46 -5.51 1.80 26.21
N GLY A 47 -5.60 2.22 24.95
CA GLY A 47 -4.64 3.16 24.35
C GLY A 47 -5.26 4.07 23.31
N ASP A 48 -4.93 5.36 23.43
CA ASP A 48 -5.27 6.39 22.47
C ASP A 48 -4.10 6.74 21.54
N ILE A 49 -4.48 7.31 20.40
CA ILE A 49 -3.63 7.83 19.33
C ILE A 49 -3.70 9.36 19.32
N GLN A 50 -2.54 10.01 19.31
CA GLN A 50 -2.40 11.42 18.98
C GLN A 50 -1.81 11.57 17.58
N MET A 51 -2.56 12.15 16.64
CA MET A 51 -2.04 12.44 15.31
C MET A 51 -1.17 13.70 15.33
N VAL A 52 -0.18 13.72 14.43
CA VAL A 52 0.75 14.82 14.20
C VAL A 52 0.76 15.14 12.71
N GLN A 53 0.51 16.40 12.36
CA GLN A 53 0.63 16.87 10.97
C GLN A 53 2.10 17.00 10.57
N VAL A 54 2.43 16.48 9.38
CA VAL A 54 3.81 16.48 8.88
C VAL A 54 4.05 17.57 7.84
N HIS A 55 3.19 17.65 6.82
CA HIS A 55 3.45 18.46 5.62
C HIS A 55 2.72 19.80 5.57
N SER A 56 1.63 19.96 6.34
CA SER A 56 0.73 21.11 6.23
C SER A 56 0.88 22.06 7.41
N ARG A 57 1.12 23.34 7.11
CA ARG A 57 1.04 24.44 8.09
C ARG A 57 -0.40 24.87 8.40
N LYS A 58 -1.40 24.35 7.67
CA LYS A 58 -2.81 24.59 7.97
C LYS A 58 -3.28 23.60 9.04
N PRO A 59 -4.03 24.06 10.06
CA PRO A 59 -4.61 23.17 11.07
C PRO A 59 -5.49 22.09 10.45
N ALA A 60 -5.48 20.89 11.02
CA ALA A 60 -6.35 19.77 10.66
C ALA A 60 -7.80 19.99 11.16
N ARG A 61 -8.45 21.06 10.67
CA ARG A 61 -9.78 21.50 11.13
C ARG A 61 -10.85 20.41 11.03
N GLY A 62 -10.78 19.55 10.02
CA GLY A 62 -11.77 18.47 9.82
C GLY A 62 -11.82 17.51 11.01
N ILE A 63 -10.73 16.77 11.24
CA ILE A 63 -10.64 15.79 12.33
C ILE A 63 -10.77 16.43 13.72
N ASN A 64 -10.24 17.64 13.91
CA ASN A 64 -10.35 18.35 15.19
C ASN A 64 -11.76 18.89 15.45
N ALA A 65 -12.55 19.22 14.41
CA ALA A 65 -13.95 19.61 14.58
C ALA A 65 -14.83 18.44 15.06
N GLN A 66 -14.38 17.20 14.85
CA GLN A 66 -15.02 15.99 15.36
C GLN A 66 -14.28 15.40 16.58
N GLU A 67 -13.34 16.14 17.17
CA GLU A 67 -12.59 15.71 18.37
C GLU A 67 -11.89 14.35 18.19
N GLY A 68 -11.40 14.09 16.98
CA GLY A 68 -10.75 12.84 16.60
C GLY A 68 -11.69 11.72 16.14
N LEU A 69 -13.00 11.86 16.33
CA LEU A 69 -13.97 10.83 15.96
C LEU A 69 -14.22 10.79 14.46
N TYR A 70 -14.40 9.57 13.94
CA TYR A 70 -14.88 9.31 12.59
C TYR A 70 -15.36 7.85 12.47
N HIS A 71 -16.12 7.54 11.43
CA HIS A 71 -16.47 6.17 11.08
C HIS A 71 -15.56 5.61 9.99
N LEU A 72 -15.09 4.38 10.19
CA LEU A 72 -14.57 3.54 9.12
C LEU A 72 -15.73 2.75 8.49
N ILE A 73 -15.88 2.89 7.18
CA ILE A 73 -16.90 2.23 6.37
C ILE A 73 -16.22 1.09 5.60
N VAL A 74 -16.38 -0.14 6.09
CA VAL A 74 -15.79 -1.33 5.46
C VAL A 74 -16.78 -1.92 4.47
N ARG A 75 -16.40 -1.96 3.18
CA ARG A 75 -17.25 -2.45 2.09
C ARG A 75 -16.47 -3.32 1.12
N GLY A 76 -16.94 -4.53 0.86
CA GLY A 76 -16.33 -5.41 -0.14
C GLY A 76 -16.75 -6.86 -0.03
N PHE A 77 -15.85 -7.75 -0.43
CA PHE A 77 -16.01 -9.20 -0.29
C PHE A 77 -14.94 -9.77 0.63
N HIS A 78 -15.32 -10.80 1.38
CA HIS A 78 -14.40 -11.64 2.14
C HIS A 78 -14.91 -13.07 2.10
N GLU A 79 -14.08 -14.01 1.62
CA GLU A 79 -14.43 -15.43 1.50
C GLU A 79 -15.71 -15.66 0.67
N GLY A 80 -15.93 -14.83 -0.36
CA GLY A 80 -17.12 -14.86 -1.22
C GLY A 80 -18.36 -14.15 -0.66
N ASP A 81 -18.37 -13.73 0.60
CA ASP A 81 -19.49 -13.04 1.23
C ASP A 81 -19.35 -11.52 1.17
N THR A 82 -20.47 -10.82 1.04
CA THR A 82 -20.48 -9.35 1.07
C THR A 82 -20.28 -8.85 2.49
N VAL A 83 -19.30 -7.97 2.70
CA VAL A 83 -19.00 -7.34 3.97
C VAL A 83 -19.47 -5.89 3.94
N GLU A 84 -20.33 -5.53 4.89
CA GLU A 84 -20.81 -4.17 5.11
C GLU A 84 -20.80 -3.80 6.59
N GLU A 85 -19.68 -3.24 7.05
CA GLU A 85 -19.50 -2.88 8.46
C GLU A 85 -19.22 -1.40 8.61
N ASN A 86 -19.69 -0.83 9.73
CA ASN A 86 -19.40 0.54 10.11
C ASN A 86 -18.80 0.52 11.52
N HIS A 87 -17.58 1.04 11.65
CA HIS A 87 -16.85 1.07 12.91
C HIS A 87 -16.69 2.53 13.35
N LEU A 88 -17.18 2.89 14.53
CA LEU A 88 -16.86 4.17 15.14
C LEU A 88 -15.44 4.10 15.68
N ILE A 89 -14.56 4.98 15.22
CA ILE A 89 -13.20 5.10 15.76
C ILE A 89 -13.21 6.20 16.82
N ASP A 90 -12.96 5.81 18.07
CA ASP A 90 -12.97 6.70 19.24
C ASP A 90 -11.61 6.86 19.94
N CYS A 91 -10.63 6.03 19.55
CA CYS A 91 -9.28 6.02 20.10
C CYS A 91 -8.35 7.11 19.53
N VAL A 92 -8.86 8.07 18.75
CA VAL A 92 -8.08 9.20 18.22
C VAL A 92 -8.46 10.46 18.98
N ARG A 93 -7.47 11.17 19.52
CA ARG A 93 -7.65 12.41 20.29
C ARG A 93 -7.81 13.67 19.43
N GLY A 94 -7.47 13.56 18.15
CA GLY A 94 -7.36 14.66 17.20
C GLY A 94 -5.96 14.74 16.62
N ALA A 95 -5.61 15.90 16.07
CA ALA A 95 -4.35 16.16 15.41
C ALA A 95 -3.69 17.46 15.90
N ILE A 96 -2.42 17.35 16.30
CA ILE A 96 -1.56 18.49 16.62
C ILE A 96 -0.86 18.94 15.35
N ASN A 97 -0.75 20.26 15.18
CA ASN A 97 0.07 20.85 14.13
C ASN A 97 1.37 21.40 14.73
N PRO A 98 2.52 20.72 14.54
CA PRO A 98 3.80 21.18 15.08
C PRO A 98 4.20 22.58 14.64
N TYR A 99 3.76 23.04 13.46
CA TYR A 99 4.06 24.39 12.96
C TYR A 99 3.32 25.51 13.71
N ILE A 100 2.30 25.16 14.49
CA ILE A 100 1.47 26.09 15.26
C ILE A 100 1.71 25.88 16.76
N GLU A 101 1.80 24.62 17.18
CA GLU A 101 1.83 24.20 18.58
C GLU A 101 3.01 23.26 18.85
N TYR A 102 4.23 23.72 18.52
CA TYR A 102 5.44 22.88 18.59
C TYR A 102 5.71 22.32 19.99
N ASN A 103 5.52 23.13 21.04
CA ASN A 103 5.68 22.66 22.42
C ASN A 103 4.68 21.57 22.76
N ALA A 104 3.41 21.69 22.35
CA ALA A 104 2.41 20.65 22.59
C ALA A 104 2.78 19.34 21.88
N PHE A 105 3.40 19.43 20.71
CA PHE A 105 3.97 18.27 20.01
C PHE A 105 5.11 17.62 20.81
N LEU A 106 6.06 18.41 21.33
CA LEU A 106 7.17 17.88 22.13
C LEU A 106 6.69 17.27 23.46
N GLU A 107 5.66 17.85 24.10
CA GLU A 107 5.07 17.33 25.33
C GLU A 107 4.47 15.92 25.17
N LEU A 108 4.12 15.49 23.95
CA LEU A 108 3.70 14.11 23.70
C LEU A 108 4.78 13.09 24.12
N ALA A 109 6.06 13.47 23.98
CA ALA A 109 7.19 12.61 24.30
C ALA A 109 7.30 12.33 25.81
N ASN A 110 6.70 13.17 26.65
CA ASN A 110 6.72 13.07 28.11
C ASN A 110 5.69 12.05 28.64
N SER A 111 4.81 11.51 27.78
CA SER A 111 3.84 10.48 28.18
C SER A 111 4.54 9.18 28.60
N PRO A 112 4.42 8.73 29.87
CA PRO A 112 5.11 7.52 30.32
C PRO A 112 4.53 6.24 29.71
N GLU A 113 3.28 6.26 29.24
CA GLU A 113 2.59 5.14 28.58
C GLU A 113 2.81 5.08 27.06
N LEU A 114 3.46 6.09 26.46
CA LEU A 114 3.78 6.08 25.03
C LEU A 114 4.75 4.92 24.74
N THR A 115 4.35 4.01 23.85
CA THR A 115 5.14 2.83 23.47
C THR A 115 5.33 2.69 21.96
N LEU A 116 4.45 3.29 21.16
CA LEU A 116 4.38 3.08 19.72
C LEU A 116 4.40 4.40 18.95
N ILE A 117 5.10 4.42 17.82
CA ILE A 117 5.03 5.46 16.80
C ILE A 117 4.56 4.84 15.49
N PHE A 118 3.47 5.34 14.91
CA PHE A 118 3.05 4.99 13.55
C PHE A 118 3.36 6.14 12.60
N SER A 119 3.72 5.85 11.35
CA SER A 119 3.84 6.90 10.32
C SER A 119 3.30 6.47 8.97
N ASN A 120 2.73 7.43 8.24
CA ASN A 120 2.52 7.35 6.81
C ASN A 120 2.55 8.77 6.26
N THR A 121 3.71 9.14 5.74
CA THR A 121 4.03 10.47 5.26
C THR A 121 4.19 10.52 3.74
N THR A 122 3.68 9.49 3.05
CA THR A 122 3.93 9.12 1.65
C THR A 122 5.36 8.61 1.40
N GLU A 123 5.61 8.02 0.24
CA GLU A 123 6.92 7.50 -0.17
C GLU A 123 8.01 8.59 -0.20
N ALA A 124 7.61 9.85 -0.44
CA ALA A 124 8.50 10.99 -0.44
C ALA A 124 8.73 11.59 0.97
N GLY A 125 8.07 11.07 2.01
CA GLY A 125 8.10 11.66 3.35
C GLY A 125 9.31 11.28 4.20
N ILE A 126 9.98 10.16 3.89
CA ILE A 126 11.22 9.74 4.55
C ILE A 126 12.40 10.29 3.76
N TYR A 127 12.83 11.50 4.11
CA TYR A 127 13.98 12.18 3.54
C TYR A 127 14.72 12.99 4.60
N PHE A 128 15.97 13.32 4.30
CA PHE A 128 16.80 14.22 5.09
C PHE A 128 16.87 15.60 4.43
N ASP A 129 16.64 16.64 5.23
CA ASP A 129 16.78 18.05 4.86
C ASP A 129 17.88 18.71 5.70
N GLU A 130 18.97 19.13 5.05
CA GLU A 130 20.10 19.84 5.68
C GLU A 130 19.74 21.23 6.22
N LYS A 131 18.55 21.75 5.90
CA LYS A 131 18.04 23.03 6.40
C LYS A 131 17.41 22.91 7.79
N ASP A 132 16.96 21.72 8.16
CA ASP A 132 16.47 21.42 9.50
C ASP A 132 17.67 21.35 10.47
N ARG A 133 18.19 22.51 10.90
CA ARG A 133 19.46 22.61 11.67
C ARG A 133 19.29 22.81 13.16
N ASP A 134 18.08 23.08 13.62
CA ASP A 134 17.79 23.42 15.01
C ASP A 134 16.53 22.69 15.47
N TRP A 135 16.69 21.75 16.39
CA TRP A 135 15.59 20.94 16.94
C TRP A 135 14.67 21.76 17.88
N THR A 136 15.10 22.93 18.34
CA THR A 136 14.26 23.83 19.15
C THR A 136 13.22 24.57 18.31
N LEU A 137 13.39 24.57 16.98
CA LEU A 137 12.42 25.01 16.00
C LEU A 137 11.76 23.79 15.35
N THR A 138 10.53 23.95 14.86
CA THR A 138 9.84 22.86 14.14
C THR A 138 10.61 22.47 12.88
N PRO A 139 11.09 21.22 12.76
CA PRO A 139 11.69 20.73 11.51
C PRO A 139 10.64 20.62 10.42
N ASP A 140 11.00 20.86 9.16
CA ASP A 140 10.10 20.68 8.02
C ASP A 140 9.95 19.19 7.63
N SER A 141 11.01 18.40 7.74
CA SER A 141 10.96 16.96 7.44
C SER A 141 10.23 16.13 8.52
N PHE A 142 9.71 14.96 8.15
CA PHE A 142 9.18 14.00 9.12
C PHE A 142 10.29 13.40 10.01
N PRO A 143 11.40 12.86 9.46
CA PRO A 143 12.46 12.30 10.30
C PRO A 143 13.06 13.34 11.26
N GLY A 144 13.14 14.62 10.87
CA GLY A 144 13.52 15.71 11.78
C GLY A 144 12.54 15.85 12.94
N LYS A 145 11.23 15.97 12.68
CA LYS A 145 10.22 16.04 13.75
C LYS A 145 10.30 14.84 14.70
N LEU A 146 10.45 13.62 14.16
CA LEU A 146 10.62 12.41 14.97
C LEU A 146 11.87 12.48 15.84
N THR A 147 13.00 12.93 15.29
CA THR A 147 14.25 13.09 16.04
C THR A 147 14.09 14.05 17.21
N ALA A 148 13.40 15.18 17.00
CA ALA A 148 13.13 16.15 18.06
C ALA A 148 12.25 15.58 19.18
N LEU A 149 11.22 14.80 18.81
CA LEU A 149 10.35 14.11 19.78
C LEU A 149 11.13 13.05 20.58
N LEU A 150 11.94 12.22 19.92
CA LEU A 150 12.77 11.22 20.57
C LEU A 150 13.81 11.87 21.49
N PHE A 151 14.43 12.97 21.08
CA PHE A 151 15.38 13.69 21.92
C PHE A 151 14.72 14.34 23.14
N GLN A 152 13.51 14.88 22.99
CA GLN A 152 12.72 15.36 24.12
C GLN A 152 12.42 14.23 25.11
N ARG A 153 11.99 13.06 24.62
CA ARG A 153 11.74 11.88 25.46
C ARG A 153 12.98 11.43 26.20
N PHE A 154 14.10 11.31 25.50
CA PHE A 154 15.41 10.98 26.07
C PHE A 154 15.78 11.92 27.21
N ARG A 155 15.60 13.23 27.03
CA ARG A 155 15.89 14.23 28.07
C ARG A 155 14.92 14.16 29.24
N HIS A 156 13.63 13.95 28.98
CA HIS A 156 12.60 13.91 30.01
C HIS A 156 12.79 12.72 30.96
N PHE A 157 13.14 11.55 30.42
CA PHE A 157 13.32 10.31 31.18
C PHE A 157 14.80 10.02 31.50
N ASP A 158 15.70 10.98 31.34
CA ASP A 158 17.13 10.83 31.65
C ASP A 158 17.76 9.57 31.05
N ALA A 159 17.49 9.33 29.76
CA ALA A 159 17.97 8.17 29.00
C ALA A 159 17.51 6.79 29.52
N ASP A 160 16.39 6.70 30.26
CA ASP A 160 15.84 5.43 30.75
C ASP A 160 15.68 4.38 29.62
N PRO A 161 16.36 3.23 29.69
CA PRO A 161 16.22 2.13 28.74
C PRO A 161 14.79 1.64 28.53
N GLU A 162 13.95 1.69 29.56
CA GLU A 162 12.57 1.20 29.52
C GLU A 162 11.61 2.19 28.81
N LYS A 163 12.12 3.36 28.43
CA LYS A 163 11.36 4.41 27.72
C LYS A 163 11.61 4.42 26.22
N GLY A 164 12.30 3.41 25.71
CA GLY A 164 12.36 3.12 24.28
C GLY A 164 10.99 3.01 23.61
N LEU A 165 10.93 3.28 22.31
CA LEU A 165 9.72 3.19 21.50
C LEU A 165 9.89 2.19 20.34
N PHE A 166 8.79 1.58 19.93
CA PHE A 166 8.70 0.90 18.64
C PHE A 166 8.18 1.88 17.58
N ILE A 167 8.92 2.04 16.50
CA ILE A 167 8.60 2.91 15.37
C ILE A 167 8.24 2.05 14.17
N LEU A 168 6.98 2.14 13.72
CA LEU A 168 6.42 1.36 12.63
C LEU A 168 6.04 2.27 11.45
N PRO A 169 7.00 2.63 10.58
CA PRO A 169 6.70 3.32 9.35
C PRO A 169 5.86 2.46 8.43
N CYS A 170 4.78 3.02 7.88
CA CYS A 170 3.87 2.39 6.93
C CYS A 170 4.00 2.99 5.52
N GLU A 171 5.07 3.75 5.25
CA GLU A 171 5.43 4.24 3.94
C GLU A 171 5.77 3.08 3.00
N LEU A 172 5.32 3.14 1.74
CA LEU A 172 5.51 2.09 0.73
C LEU A 172 6.89 2.18 0.05
N ILE A 173 7.95 2.25 0.86
CA ILE A 173 9.33 2.15 0.39
C ILE A 173 9.98 0.91 1.00
N GLU A 174 10.92 0.31 0.28
CA GLU A 174 11.70 -0.80 0.81
C GLU A 174 12.55 -0.34 1.99
N ASN A 175 12.61 -1.20 3.02
CA ASN A 175 13.42 -1.00 4.23
C ASN A 175 13.12 0.37 4.88
N ASN A 176 11.83 0.65 5.04
CA ASN A 176 11.31 1.92 5.53
C ASN A 176 11.76 2.24 6.97
N GLY A 177 11.86 1.22 7.83
CA GLY A 177 12.41 1.32 9.19
C GLY A 177 13.88 1.74 9.16
N ASP A 178 14.70 1.03 8.38
CA ASP A 178 16.13 1.32 8.27
C ASP A 178 16.41 2.72 7.73
N LYS A 179 15.73 3.11 6.64
CA LYS A 179 15.86 4.45 6.06
C LYS A 179 15.43 5.55 7.01
N LEU A 180 14.39 5.31 7.81
CA LEU A 180 13.97 6.25 8.84
C LEU A 180 15.03 6.38 9.93
N ARG A 181 15.54 5.26 10.44
CA ARG A 181 16.62 5.20 11.43
C ARG A 181 17.87 5.94 10.96
N GLU A 182 18.32 5.69 9.73
CA GLU A 182 19.45 6.39 9.11
C GLU A 182 19.26 7.91 9.11
N ASN A 183 18.09 8.39 8.74
CA ASN A 183 17.81 9.83 8.74
C ASN A 183 17.76 10.42 10.16
N VAL A 184 17.23 9.70 11.15
CA VAL A 184 17.22 10.14 12.55
C VAL A 184 18.64 10.24 13.10
N ILE A 185 19.52 9.28 12.80
CA ILE A 185 20.95 9.34 13.18
C ILE A 185 21.62 10.54 12.53
N ARG A 186 21.39 10.78 11.23
CA ARG A 186 21.92 11.97 10.52
C ARG A 186 21.46 13.28 11.15
N TYR A 187 20.24 13.34 11.67
CA TYR A 187 19.76 14.52 12.41
C TYR A 187 20.42 14.67 13.78
N ALA A 188 20.67 13.57 14.49
CA ALA A 188 21.45 13.59 15.73
C ALA A 188 22.84 14.19 15.50
N ASP A 189 23.51 13.79 14.42
CA ASP A 189 24.80 14.35 13.99
C ASP A 189 24.70 15.83 13.60
N LEU A 190 23.73 16.18 12.74
CA LEU A 190 23.54 17.55 12.26
C LEU A 190 23.31 18.53 13.41
N TRP A 191 22.53 18.13 14.40
CA TRP A 191 22.19 18.92 15.58
C TRP A 191 23.22 18.81 16.71
N LYS A 192 24.26 17.99 16.54
CA LYS A 192 25.30 17.72 17.53
C LYS A 192 24.72 17.27 18.86
N LEU A 193 23.73 16.38 18.81
CA LEU A 193 23.15 15.76 20.00
C LEU A 193 24.23 14.91 20.71
N PRO A 194 24.12 14.72 22.04
CA PRO A 194 25.13 13.95 22.78
C PRO A 194 25.17 12.50 22.29
N GLY A 195 26.35 11.88 22.24
CA GLY A 195 26.49 10.47 21.82
C GLY A 195 25.69 9.48 22.68
N THR A 196 25.36 9.86 23.92
CA THR A 196 24.44 9.09 24.78
C THR A 196 23.02 9.02 24.22
N PHE A 197 22.57 10.00 23.45
CA PHE A 197 21.30 9.94 22.74
C PHE A 197 21.36 8.93 21.59
N GLU A 198 22.43 8.92 20.81
CA GLU A 198 22.61 7.94 19.73
C GLU A 198 22.68 6.51 20.29
N ASP A 199 23.42 6.31 21.38
CA ASP A 199 23.46 5.03 22.11
C ASP A 199 22.06 4.58 22.53
N TRP A 200 21.28 5.46 23.14
CA TRP A 200 19.92 5.16 23.59
C TRP A 200 18.98 4.89 22.41
N LEU A 201 19.10 5.68 21.34
CA LEU A 201 18.35 5.50 20.10
C LEU A 201 18.57 4.11 19.51
N VAL A 202 19.83 3.68 19.40
CA VAL A 202 20.18 2.40 18.78
C VAL A 202 19.88 1.19 19.67
N LYS A 203 20.07 1.31 20.99
CA LYS A 203 19.93 0.17 21.91
C LYS A 203 18.51 -0.02 22.44
N HIS A 204 17.72 1.05 22.52
CA HIS A 204 16.43 1.02 23.21
C HIS A 204 15.25 1.37 22.32
N ASN A 205 15.45 1.85 21.09
CA ASN A 205 14.35 2.08 20.16
C ASN A 205 14.44 1.10 18.98
N THR A 206 13.29 0.65 18.52
CA THR A 206 13.20 -0.34 17.44
C THR A 206 12.50 0.27 16.24
N PHE A 207 13.22 0.40 15.13
CA PHE A 207 12.67 0.88 13.85
C PHE A 207 12.29 -0.32 13.01
N CYS A 208 11.03 -0.75 13.09
CA CYS A 208 10.57 -1.95 12.40
C CYS A 208 10.41 -1.66 10.91
N ASN A 209 10.98 -2.50 10.04
CA ASN A 209 10.56 -2.51 8.65
C ASN A 209 9.14 -3.08 8.56
N THR A 210 8.30 -2.51 7.71
CA THR A 210 6.93 -2.99 7.54
C THR A 210 6.53 -3.18 6.09
N LEU A 211 5.55 -4.06 5.88
CA LEU A 211 4.79 -4.18 4.64
C LEU A 211 3.30 -4.10 4.96
N VAL A 212 2.65 -3.07 4.42
CA VAL A 212 1.22 -2.84 4.59
C VAL A 212 0.45 -3.04 3.29
N ASP A 213 -0.79 -3.51 3.39
CA ASP A 213 -1.70 -3.65 2.26
C ASP A 213 -3.17 -3.54 2.69
N ARG A 214 -3.84 -2.49 2.22
CA ARG A 214 -5.29 -2.29 2.28
C ARG A 214 -5.66 -1.18 1.31
N ILE A 215 -6.73 -1.37 0.53
CA ILE A 215 -7.29 -0.31 -0.30
C ILE A 215 -8.17 0.58 0.58
N VAL A 216 -7.80 1.86 0.63
CA VAL A 216 -8.50 2.90 1.41
C VAL A 216 -8.79 4.10 0.50
N PRO A 217 -9.92 4.11 -0.24
CA PRO A 217 -10.24 5.16 -1.21
C PRO A 217 -10.45 6.54 -0.59
N GLY A 218 -10.68 6.61 0.71
CA GLY A 218 -10.96 7.85 1.43
C GLY A 218 -12.45 8.07 1.65
N PHE A 219 -12.87 9.33 1.64
CA PHE A 219 -14.26 9.69 1.94
C PHE A 219 -15.23 9.15 0.87
N PRO A 220 -16.35 8.51 1.25
CA PRO A 220 -17.26 7.85 0.32
C PRO A 220 -18.21 8.84 -0.38
N LEU A 221 -17.66 9.73 -1.22
CA LEU A 221 -18.36 10.87 -1.83
C LEU A 221 -19.74 10.52 -2.44
N GLU A 222 -19.84 9.43 -3.20
CA GLU A 222 -21.07 9.05 -3.91
C GLU A 222 -22.17 8.52 -2.99
N LYS A 223 -21.82 8.00 -1.80
CA LYS A 223 -22.76 7.35 -0.87
C LYS A 223 -22.82 8.04 0.50
N ALA A 224 -22.14 9.18 0.65
CA ALA A 224 -21.96 9.83 1.94
C ALA A 224 -23.30 10.15 2.62
N ASP A 225 -24.25 10.74 1.89
CA ASP A 225 -25.56 11.09 2.45
C ASP A 225 -26.33 9.86 2.96
N GLN A 226 -26.38 8.79 2.16
CA GLN A 226 -27.05 7.54 2.53
C GLN A 226 -26.39 6.85 3.75
N ILE A 227 -25.05 6.85 3.79
CA ILE A 227 -24.31 6.27 4.92
C ILE A 227 -24.58 7.08 6.17
N GLN A 228 -24.51 8.41 6.10
CA GLN A 228 -24.78 9.30 7.23
C GLN A 228 -26.21 9.13 7.76
N GLU A 229 -27.20 9.01 6.87
CA GLU A 229 -28.60 8.73 7.25
C GLU A 229 -28.71 7.43 8.06
N THR A 230 -27.99 6.39 7.64
CA THR A 230 -27.93 5.09 8.33
C THR A 230 -27.22 5.20 9.69
N LEU A 231 -26.13 5.96 9.76
CA LEU A 231 -25.37 6.21 11.00
C LEU A 231 -26.13 7.12 11.98
N GLY A 232 -27.00 8.00 11.48
CA GLY A 232 -27.68 9.04 12.27
C GLY A 232 -26.80 10.25 12.62
N PHE A 233 -25.59 10.32 12.06
CA PHE A 233 -24.62 11.38 12.30
C PHE A 233 -24.17 12.03 11.00
N ARG A 234 -23.90 13.33 11.08
CA ARG A 234 -23.09 14.03 10.07
C ARG A 234 -21.63 13.83 10.44
N ASP A 235 -20.93 13.03 9.63
CA ASP A 235 -19.53 12.68 9.80
C ASP A 235 -18.77 13.05 8.51
N GLU A 236 -18.11 14.20 8.57
CA GLU A 236 -17.33 14.77 7.47
C GLU A 236 -15.93 14.14 7.37
N GLN A 237 -15.60 13.19 8.24
CA GLN A 237 -14.29 12.54 8.31
C GLN A 237 -14.35 11.03 8.06
N MET A 238 -15.50 10.50 7.62
CA MET A 238 -15.63 9.09 7.23
C MET A 238 -14.51 8.65 6.30
N VAL A 239 -14.05 7.42 6.48
CA VAL A 239 -13.07 6.77 5.60
C VAL A 239 -13.64 5.45 5.15
N MET A 240 -13.61 5.19 3.84
CA MET A 240 -13.96 3.89 3.29
C MET A 240 -12.70 3.02 3.16
N ALA A 241 -12.84 1.73 3.43
CA ALA A 241 -11.81 0.73 3.17
C ALA A 241 -12.41 -0.60 2.71
N GLU A 242 -11.60 -1.41 2.03
CA GLU A 242 -11.95 -2.80 1.76
C GLU A 242 -11.83 -3.67 3.05
N PRO A 243 -12.45 -4.86 3.10
CA PRO A 243 -12.29 -5.80 4.23
C PRO A 243 -10.87 -6.34 4.37
N PHE A 244 -10.24 -6.66 3.24
CA PHE A 244 -8.87 -7.17 3.22
C PHE A 244 -7.90 -6.17 3.84
N HIS A 245 -7.07 -6.65 4.74
CA HIS A 245 -5.97 -5.91 5.32
C HIS A 245 -4.81 -6.86 5.57
N PHE A 246 -3.59 -6.33 5.58
CA PHE A 246 -2.38 -7.08 5.91
C PHE A 246 -1.29 -6.15 6.44
N TRP A 247 -0.69 -6.51 7.57
CA TRP A 247 0.49 -5.83 8.12
C TRP A 247 1.56 -6.86 8.48
N ALA A 248 2.66 -6.92 7.72
CA ALA A 248 3.85 -7.66 8.16
C ALA A 248 4.85 -6.70 8.79
N ILE A 249 5.43 -7.09 9.92
CA ILE A 249 6.36 -6.29 10.72
C ILE A 249 7.60 -7.13 10.99
N GLU A 250 8.74 -6.63 10.54
CA GLU A 250 10.07 -7.22 10.71
C GLU A 250 10.72 -6.75 12.02
N GLU A 251 11.56 -7.60 12.63
CA GLU A 251 12.37 -7.24 13.81
C GLU A 251 11.56 -6.61 14.96
N ALA A 252 10.73 -7.44 15.57
CA ALA A 252 9.65 -7.03 16.47
C ALA A 252 9.68 -7.75 17.83
N GLU A 253 10.86 -8.06 18.37
CA GLU A 253 10.97 -8.69 19.69
C GLU A 253 10.30 -7.80 20.76
N GLY A 254 9.41 -8.39 21.57
CA GLY A 254 8.59 -7.67 22.56
C GLY A 254 7.43 -6.85 22.00
N LEU A 255 7.42 -6.51 20.70
CA LEU A 255 6.34 -5.71 20.10
C LEU A 255 4.99 -6.45 20.12
N ALA A 256 4.97 -7.76 19.92
CA ALA A 256 3.73 -8.55 19.95
C ALA A 256 3.00 -8.52 21.32
N GLU A 257 3.71 -8.19 22.41
CA GLU A 257 3.10 -7.97 23.72
C GLU A 257 2.53 -6.55 23.85
N LYS A 258 3.21 -5.56 23.26
CA LYS A 258 2.78 -4.16 23.25
C LYS A 258 1.70 -3.87 22.21
N PHE A 259 1.61 -4.64 21.14
CA PHE A 259 0.65 -4.51 20.05
C PHE A 259 0.18 -5.90 19.60
N PRO A 260 -0.74 -6.55 20.35
CA PRO A 260 -1.08 -7.96 20.16
C PRO A 260 -2.06 -8.21 19.00
N ALA A 261 -1.95 -7.43 17.91
CA ALA A 261 -2.90 -7.46 16.79
C ALA A 261 -3.06 -8.84 16.14
N ASP A 262 -1.99 -9.64 16.09
CA ASP A 262 -1.97 -10.99 15.53
C ASP A 262 -2.91 -11.98 16.24
N LYS A 263 -3.38 -11.66 17.46
CA LYS A 263 -4.21 -12.52 18.31
C LYS A 263 -5.71 -12.20 18.27
N PHE A 264 -6.11 -11.08 17.67
CA PHE A 264 -7.49 -10.56 17.73
C PHE A 264 -8.14 -10.43 16.34
N GLY A 265 -7.94 -11.45 15.49
CA GLY A 265 -8.58 -11.52 14.17
C GLY A 265 -8.05 -10.50 13.15
N LEU A 266 -7.03 -9.72 13.49
CA LEU A 266 -6.35 -8.82 12.58
C LEU A 266 -5.24 -9.58 11.85
N ASN A 267 -5.13 -9.38 10.54
CA ASN A 267 -4.11 -9.99 9.71
C ASN A 267 -2.76 -9.26 9.85
N VAL A 268 -2.21 -9.31 11.05
CA VAL A 268 -0.89 -8.79 11.42
C VAL A 268 0.06 -9.96 11.62
N ARG A 269 1.26 -9.86 11.07
CA ARG A 269 2.29 -10.90 11.12
C ARG A 269 3.61 -10.30 11.59
N PHE A 270 4.10 -10.78 12.73
CA PHE A 270 5.47 -10.54 13.16
C PHE A 270 6.38 -11.58 12.49
N VAL A 271 7.36 -11.13 11.73
CA VAL A 271 8.17 -11.99 10.86
C VAL A 271 9.65 -11.65 10.98
N SER A 272 10.50 -12.61 10.64
CA SER A 272 11.95 -12.37 10.57
C SER A 272 12.40 -11.81 9.22
N ASP A 273 11.59 -11.92 8.17
CA ASP A 273 11.91 -11.50 6.82
C ASP A 273 10.63 -11.10 6.05
N LEU A 274 10.61 -9.89 5.50
CA LEU A 274 9.50 -9.40 4.68
C LEU A 274 9.54 -9.89 3.22
N THR A 275 10.68 -10.42 2.77
CA THR A 275 10.92 -10.80 1.36
C THR A 275 9.87 -11.77 0.80
N PRO A 276 9.45 -12.84 1.50
CA PRO A 276 8.39 -13.73 1.02
C PRO A 276 7.07 -13.01 0.74
N TYR A 277 6.70 -12.10 1.63
CA TYR A 277 5.45 -11.36 1.56
C TYR A 277 5.48 -10.28 0.47
N ARG A 278 6.61 -9.58 0.32
CA ARG A 278 6.84 -8.63 -0.79
C ARG A 278 6.76 -9.36 -2.12
N THR A 279 7.48 -10.47 -2.27
CA THR A 279 7.49 -11.29 -3.50
C THR A 279 6.09 -11.79 -3.84
N ARG A 280 5.37 -12.38 -2.88
CA ARG A 280 3.99 -12.83 -3.08
C ARG A 280 3.06 -11.69 -3.53
N LYS A 281 3.12 -10.51 -2.88
CA LYS A 281 2.30 -9.35 -3.26
C LYS A 281 2.64 -8.84 -4.67
N VAL A 282 3.92 -8.72 -4.99
CA VAL A 282 4.38 -8.24 -6.31
C VAL A 282 3.98 -9.21 -7.43
N ARG A 283 4.10 -10.51 -7.20
CA ARG A 283 3.91 -11.52 -8.23
C ARG A 283 2.45 -11.95 -8.38
N ILE A 284 1.71 -12.11 -7.28
CA ILE A 284 0.30 -12.51 -7.31
C ILE A 284 -0.62 -11.30 -7.51
N LEU A 285 -0.68 -10.35 -6.57
CA LEU A 285 -1.61 -9.22 -6.68
C LEU A 285 -1.24 -8.30 -7.84
N ASN A 286 -0.01 -7.77 -7.82
CA ASN A 286 0.42 -6.79 -8.82
C ASN A 286 0.63 -7.44 -10.18
N GLY A 287 1.14 -8.68 -10.22
CA GLY A 287 1.27 -9.46 -11.44
C GLY A 287 -0.08 -9.77 -12.07
N ALA A 288 -1.07 -10.23 -11.29
CA ALA A 288 -2.42 -10.45 -11.80
C ALA A 288 -3.05 -9.19 -12.39
N HIS A 289 -2.95 -8.03 -11.71
CA HIS A 289 -3.40 -6.76 -12.27
C HIS A 289 -2.71 -6.44 -13.60
N THR A 290 -1.38 -6.58 -13.66
CA THR A 290 -0.61 -6.28 -14.88
C THR A 290 -0.95 -7.23 -16.04
N SER A 291 -1.21 -8.51 -15.77
CA SER A 291 -1.63 -9.48 -16.78
C SER A 291 -3.09 -9.27 -17.23
N LEU A 292 -3.99 -8.93 -16.30
CA LEU A 292 -5.41 -8.72 -16.56
C LEU A 292 -5.68 -7.52 -17.48
N VAL A 293 -5.00 -6.40 -17.24
CA VAL A 293 -5.28 -5.11 -17.88
C VAL A 293 -5.34 -5.20 -19.40
N PRO A 294 -4.28 -5.63 -20.13
CA PRO A 294 -4.33 -5.61 -21.58
C PRO A 294 -5.39 -6.57 -22.13
N VAL A 295 -5.54 -7.76 -21.54
CA VAL A 295 -6.52 -8.77 -21.98
C VAL A 295 -7.96 -8.25 -21.83
N ALA A 296 -8.30 -7.71 -20.67
CA ALA A 296 -9.63 -7.16 -20.40
C ALA A 296 -9.90 -5.89 -21.23
N TYR A 297 -8.91 -5.01 -21.37
CA TYR A 297 -9.09 -3.74 -22.08
C TYR A 297 -9.40 -3.94 -23.56
N LEU A 298 -8.71 -4.89 -24.21
CA LEU A 298 -8.96 -5.25 -25.61
C LEU A 298 -10.36 -5.88 -25.83
N LYS A 299 -10.99 -6.41 -24.78
CA LYS A 299 -12.40 -6.87 -24.81
C LYS A 299 -13.42 -5.74 -24.59
N GLY A 300 -12.99 -4.49 -24.48
CA GLY A 300 -13.87 -3.35 -24.19
C GLY A 300 -14.17 -3.12 -22.71
N ILE A 301 -13.60 -3.92 -21.80
CA ILE A 301 -13.79 -3.78 -20.36
C ILE A 301 -12.96 -2.60 -19.84
N ARG A 302 -13.46 -1.86 -18.84
CA ARG A 302 -12.78 -0.64 -18.32
C ARG A 302 -12.52 -0.67 -16.82
N LEU A 303 -13.24 -1.50 -16.07
CA LEU A 303 -13.05 -1.66 -14.62
C LEU A 303 -12.63 -3.08 -14.26
N VAL A 304 -11.84 -3.23 -13.19
CA VAL A 304 -11.45 -4.54 -12.66
C VAL A 304 -12.67 -5.39 -12.29
N ARG A 305 -13.67 -4.80 -11.62
CA ARG A 305 -14.91 -5.51 -11.24
C ARG A 305 -15.70 -6.02 -12.45
N GLU A 306 -15.68 -5.30 -13.57
CA GLU A 306 -16.32 -5.74 -14.81
C GLU A 306 -15.58 -6.96 -15.41
N ALA A 307 -14.25 -6.95 -15.35
CA ALA A 307 -13.42 -8.07 -15.78
C ALA A 307 -13.67 -9.34 -14.93
N MET A 308 -13.97 -9.15 -13.64
CA MET A 308 -14.35 -10.26 -12.75
C MET A 308 -15.80 -10.74 -12.94
N SER A 309 -16.69 -9.91 -13.47
CA SER A 309 -18.05 -10.29 -13.84
C SER A 309 -18.13 -10.99 -15.21
N ASP A 310 -17.15 -10.75 -16.08
CA ASP A 310 -17.02 -11.47 -17.36
C ASP A 310 -16.50 -12.90 -17.12
N THR A 311 -17.24 -13.89 -17.59
CA THR A 311 -16.94 -15.31 -17.30
C THR A 311 -15.58 -15.74 -17.87
N GLU A 312 -15.27 -15.35 -19.11
CA GLU A 312 -14.01 -15.72 -19.76
C GLU A 312 -12.82 -15.02 -19.10
N THR A 313 -12.94 -13.73 -18.79
CA THR A 313 -11.86 -12.94 -18.20
C THR A 313 -11.61 -13.30 -16.73
N SER A 314 -12.67 -13.60 -15.97
CA SER A 314 -12.52 -14.11 -14.60
C SER A 314 -11.89 -15.51 -14.56
N ALA A 315 -12.21 -16.38 -15.52
CA ALA A 315 -11.59 -17.70 -15.62
C ALA A 315 -10.10 -17.55 -15.99
N TYR A 316 -9.80 -16.74 -17.02
CA TYR A 316 -8.45 -16.40 -17.44
C TYR A 316 -7.55 -15.97 -16.27
N ILE A 317 -8.00 -14.99 -15.47
CA ILE A 317 -7.13 -14.46 -14.41
C ILE A 317 -6.99 -15.44 -13.24
N LYS A 318 -8.04 -16.21 -12.93
CA LYS A 318 -7.97 -17.28 -11.94
C LYS A 318 -6.95 -18.34 -12.36
N GLU A 319 -7.02 -18.83 -13.59
CA GLU A 319 -6.09 -19.82 -14.13
C GLU A 319 -4.67 -19.26 -14.21
N THR A 320 -4.50 -18.00 -14.63
CA THR A 320 -3.19 -17.33 -14.62
C THR A 320 -2.56 -17.34 -13.23
N ILE A 321 -3.34 -17.02 -12.19
CA ILE A 321 -2.83 -16.98 -10.81
C ILE A 321 -2.48 -18.39 -10.31
N PHE A 322 -3.42 -19.32 -10.37
CA PHE A 322 -3.28 -20.62 -9.71
C PHE A 322 -2.45 -21.64 -10.51
N ASN A 323 -2.48 -21.57 -11.84
CA ASN A 323 -1.80 -22.55 -12.69
C ASN A 323 -0.45 -22.05 -13.21
N GLU A 324 -0.17 -20.74 -13.18
CA GLU A 324 1.07 -20.19 -13.77
C GLU A 324 1.88 -19.37 -12.76
N ILE A 325 1.27 -18.39 -12.09
CA ILE A 325 1.99 -17.53 -11.15
C ILE A 325 2.38 -18.29 -9.87
N ILE A 326 1.45 -19.01 -9.24
CA ILE A 326 1.74 -19.75 -7.99
C ILE A 326 2.84 -20.80 -8.20
N PRO A 327 2.76 -21.70 -9.22
CA PRO A 327 3.83 -22.68 -9.47
C PRO A 327 5.19 -22.04 -9.76
N SER A 328 5.20 -20.82 -10.32
CA SER A 328 6.45 -20.09 -10.58
C SER A 328 7.18 -19.67 -9.30
N LEU A 329 6.51 -19.56 -8.15
CA LEU A 329 7.09 -19.05 -6.90
C LEU A 329 7.74 -20.14 -6.06
N ASP A 330 8.96 -19.89 -5.56
CA ASP A 330 9.63 -20.74 -4.57
C ASP A 330 9.20 -20.37 -3.15
N LEU A 331 7.89 -20.46 -2.88
CA LEU A 331 7.30 -20.10 -1.60
C LEU A 331 6.26 -21.15 -1.16
N PRO A 332 6.06 -21.36 0.15
CA PRO A 332 5.09 -22.33 0.66
C PRO A 332 3.66 -22.06 0.16
N GLU A 333 2.94 -23.10 -0.26
CA GLU A 333 1.59 -22.97 -0.84
C GLU A 333 0.56 -22.41 0.14
N ASP A 334 0.69 -22.70 1.43
CA ASP A 334 -0.15 -22.17 2.52
C ASP A 334 0.04 -20.65 2.69
N LEU A 335 1.19 -20.12 2.29
CA LEU A 335 1.40 -18.69 2.16
C LEU A 335 0.75 -18.14 0.88
N LEU A 336 0.74 -18.87 -0.23
CA LEU A 336 0.32 -18.34 -1.54
C LEU A 336 -1.19 -18.41 -1.79
N HIS A 337 -1.82 -19.56 -1.55
CA HIS A 337 -3.21 -19.82 -1.93
C HIS A 337 -4.24 -18.93 -1.22
N PRO A 338 -4.17 -18.73 0.11
CA PRO A 338 -5.11 -17.84 0.80
C PRO A 338 -5.00 -16.39 0.31
N PHE A 339 -3.77 -15.95 0.02
CA PHE A 339 -3.55 -14.62 -0.54
C PHE A 339 -4.11 -14.49 -1.96
N ALA A 340 -3.91 -15.50 -2.82
CA ALA A 340 -4.47 -15.52 -4.17
C ALA A 340 -6.00 -15.52 -4.17
N ALA A 341 -6.64 -16.28 -3.28
CA ALA A 341 -8.09 -16.27 -3.10
C ALA A 341 -8.57 -14.87 -2.67
N ALA A 342 -7.90 -14.26 -1.68
CA ALA A 342 -8.19 -12.89 -1.25
C ALA A 342 -8.02 -11.88 -2.39
N VAL A 343 -6.98 -12.00 -3.23
CA VAL A 343 -6.78 -11.14 -4.41
C VAL A 343 -7.98 -11.18 -5.36
N LEU A 344 -8.53 -12.37 -5.63
CA LEU A 344 -9.71 -12.50 -6.50
C LEU A 344 -10.96 -11.84 -5.89
N ASP A 345 -11.16 -11.95 -4.57
CA ASP A 345 -12.29 -11.29 -3.89
C ASP A 345 -12.13 -9.76 -3.91
N ARG A 346 -10.91 -9.26 -3.73
CA ARG A 346 -10.61 -7.82 -3.84
C ARG A 346 -10.93 -7.30 -5.24
N PHE A 347 -10.61 -8.07 -6.29
CA PHE A 347 -10.93 -7.69 -7.67
C PHE A 347 -12.43 -7.65 -7.94
N ARG A 348 -13.23 -8.47 -7.24
CA ARG A 348 -14.70 -8.51 -7.35
C ARG A 348 -15.39 -7.37 -6.60
N ASN A 349 -14.70 -6.63 -5.74
CA ASN A 349 -15.31 -5.64 -4.86
C ASN A 349 -16.16 -4.61 -5.65
N PRO A 350 -17.49 -4.59 -5.51
CA PRO A 350 -18.37 -3.77 -6.32
C PRO A 350 -18.38 -2.31 -5.87
N PHE A 351 -17.83 -2.04 -4.68
CA PHE A 351 -17.74 -0.71 -4.09
C PHE A 351 -16.47 0.04 -4.53
N ILE A 352 -15.59 -0.60 -5.32
CA ILE A 352 -14.32 -0.03 -5.75
C ILE A 352 -14.29 0.07 -7.29
N ASN A 353 -14.19 1.30 -7.80
CA ASN A 353 -14.07 1.58 -9.23
C ASN A 353 -12.60 1.67 -9.67
N HIS A 354 -11.90 0.53 -9.68
CA HIS A 354 -10.53 0.44 -10.19
C HIS A 354 -10.50 0.45 -11.72
N LYS A 355 -10.10 1.58 -12.30
CA LYS A 355 -9.97 1.74 -13.75
C LYS A 355 -8.75 1.01 -14.29
N LEU A 356 -8.94 0.17 -15.30
CA LEU A 356 -7.84 -0.51 -15.99
C LEU A 356 -6.83 0.48 -16.58
N SER A 357 -7.28 1.65 -17.03
CA SER A 357 -6.41 2.72 -17.56
C SER A 357 -5.45 3.30 -16.52
N ASP A 358 -5.85 3.31 -15.24
CA ASP A 358 -5.00 3.84 -14.17
C ASP A 358 -3.97 2.78 -13.74
N ILE A 359 -4.37 1.51 -13.80
CA ILE A 359 -3.46 0.36 -13.59
C ILE A 359 -2.45 0.25 -14.74
N ALA A 360 -2.85 0.57 -15.98
CA ALA A 360 -2.03 0.52 -17.19
C ALA A 360 -0.85 1.53 -17.22
N LEU A 361 -0.83 2.52 -16.31
CA LEU A 361 0.25 3.49 -16.23
C LEU A 361 1.62 2.79 -16.08
N ASN A 362 2.58 3.08 -16.95
CA ASN A 362 3.94 2.52 -16.97
C ASN A 362 3.98 0.99 -17.10
N SER A 363 3.13 0.39 -17.97
CA SER A 363 2.96 -1.06 -18.04
C SER A 363 4.24 -1.83 -18.42
N VAL A 364 5.15 -1.27 -19.23
CA VAL A 364 6.42 -1.96 -19.57
C VAL A 364 7.27 -2.19 -18.32
N SER A 365 7.51 -1.13 -17.54
CA SER A 365 8.29 -1.23 -16.30
C SER A 365 7.61 -2.14 -15.26
N LYS A 366 6.27 -2.12 -15.20
CA LYS A 366 5.48 -3.00 -14.34
C LYS A 366 5.59 -4.46 -14.79
N TRP A 367 5.52 -4.73 -16.09
CA TRP A 367 5.64 -6.07 -16.67
C TRP A 367 6.98 -6.71 -16.29
N LYS A 368 8.07 -5.96 -16.48
CA LYS A 368 9.43 -6.37 -16.12
C LYS A 368 9.52 -6.87 -14.67
N VAL A 369 8.94 -6.14 -13.73
CA VAL A 369 9.09 -6.44 -12.29
C VAL A 369 8.04 -7.44 -11.79
N ARG A 370 6.83 -7.42 -12.34
CA ARG A 370 5.66 -8.12 -11.77
C ARG A 370 5.31 -9.42 -12.48
N VAL A 371 5.55 -9.51 -13.79
CA VAL A 371 5.05 -10.61 -14.64
C VAL A 371 6.18 -11.38 -15.30
N LEU A 372 7.16 -10.69 -15.88
CA LEU A 372 8.27 -11.32 -16.59
C LEU A 372 8.98 -12.40 -15.75
N PRO A 373 9.31 -12.17 -14.48
CA PRO A 373 9.96 -13.23 -13.72
C PRO A 373 8.99 -14.39 -13.43
N SER A 374 7.66 -14.23 -13.35
CA SER A 374 6.73 -15.40 -13.31
C SER A 374 6.78 -16.22 -14.58
N LEU A 375 6.85 -15.55 -15.73
CA LEU A 375 6.95 -16.23 -17.01
C LEU A 375 8.23 -17.06 -17.10
N LEU A 376 9.37 -16.47 -16.73
CA LEU A 376 10.67 -17.11 -16.80
C LEU A 376 10.84 -18.21 -15.72
N ASP A 377 10.38 -17.97 -14.50
CA ASP A 377 10.44 -18.94 -13.40
C ASP A 377 9.59 -20.17 -13.72
N TYR A 378 8.37 -19.97 -14.24
CA TYR A 378 7.51 -21.06 -14.69
C TYR A 378 8.18 -21.87 -15.80
N TYR A 379 8.71 -21.21 -16.83
CA TYR A 379 9.43 -21.89 -17.92
C TYR A 379 10.62 -22.72 -17.41
N ARG A 380 11.39 -22.19 -16.45
CA ARG A 380 12.51 -22.90 -15.85
C ARG A 380 12.10 -24.14 -15.05
N LYS A 381 10.95 -24.09 -14.38
CA LYS A 381 10.45 -25.18 -13.52
C LYS A 381 9.71 -26.26 -14.31
N GLU A 382 8.81 -25.84 -15.19
CA GLU A 382 7.90 -26.74 -15.91
C GLU A 382 8.45 -27.15 -17.29
N ASN A 383 9.52 -26.50 -17.77
CA ASN A 383 10.07 -26.69 -19.11
C ASN A 383 9.04 -26.45 -20.24
N GLU A 384 8.01 -25.64 -19.94
CA GLU A 384 6.94 -25.24 -20.84
C GLU A 384 6.61 -23.76 -20.63
N LEU A 385 6.16 -23.06 -21.68
CA LEU A 385 5.78 -21.66 -21.58
C LEU A 385 4.40 -21.50 -20.93
N PRO A 386 4.22 -20.55 -19.99
CA PRO A 386 2.93 -20.29 -19.36
C PRO A 386 1.99 -19.61 -20.35
N ARG A 387 0.94 -20.32 -20.76
CA ARG A 387 0.03 -19.92 -21.84
C ARG A 387 -0.63 -18.57 -21.58
N HIS A 388 -1.21 -18.38 -20.41
CA HIS A 388 -1.96 -17.17 -20.08
C HIS A 388 -1.07 -15.96 -19.89
N LEU A 389 0.13 -16.13 -19.33
CA LEU A 389 1.13 -15.06 -19.24
C LEU A 389 1.65 -14.66 -20.64
N CYS A 390 1.86 -15.62 -21.55
CA CYS A 390 2.16 -15.32 -22.95
C CYS A 390 1.01 -14.55 -23.62
N GLN A 391 -0.25 -14.93 -23.38
CA GLN A 391 -1.41 -14.20 -23.87
C GLN A 391 -1.47 -12.77 -23.36
N ALA A 392 -1.20 -12.54 -22.06
CA ALA A 392 -1.14 -11.18 -21.52
C ALA A 392 0.00 -10.36 -22.13
N PHE A 393 1.15 -10.97 -22.42
CA PHE A 393 2.28 -10.28 -23.04
C PHE A 393 1.93 -9.87 -24.48
N ALA A 394 1.36 -10.79 -25.25
CA ALA A 394 0.88 -10.52 -26.60
C ALA A 394 -0.21 -9.42 -26.60
N ALA A 395 -1.16 -9.50 -25.66
CA ALA A 395 -2.19 -8.48 -25.47
C ALA A 395 -1.57 -7.12 -25.11
N MET A 396 -0.53 -7.08 -24.29
CA MET A 396 0.19 -5.83 -24.00
C MET A 396 0.85 -5.26 -25.26
N ILE A 397 1.50 -6.10 -26.08
CA ILE A 397 2.11 -5.65 -27.34
C ILE A 397 1.05 -5.02 -28.27
N VAL A 398 -0.12 -5.63 -28.38
CA VAL A 398 -1.28 -5.08 -29.14
C VAL A 398 -1.84 -3.83 -28.47
N PHE A 399 -1.96 -3.79 -27.16
CA PHE A 399 -2.44 -2.63 -26.40
C PHE A 399 -1.59 -1.38 -26.71
N TYR A 400 -0.26 -1.52 -26.78
CA TYR A 400 0.66 -0.43 -27.13
C TYR A 400 0.62 -0.01 -28.60
N ARG A 401 -0.18 -0.65 -29.46
CA ARG A 401 -0.55 -0.11 -30.77
C ARG A 401 -1.33 1.22 -30.62
N GLY A 402 -1.94 1.45 -29.46
CA GLY A 402 -2.64 2.70 -29.13
C GLY A 402 -4.08 2.77 -29.65
N HIS A 403 -4.56 1.71 -30.30
CA HIS A 403 -5.95 1.53 -30.68
C HIS A 403 -6.30 0.04 -30.81
N TYR A 404 -7.57 -0.30 -30.64
CA TYR A 404 -8.11 -1.65 -30.89
C TYR A 404 -9.62 -1.57 -31.17
N ASN A 405 -10.14 -2.33 -32.13
CA ASN A 405 -11.56 -2.31 -32.55
C ASN A 405 -12.09 -0.90 -32.90
N GLY A 406 -11.24 -0.06 -33.51
CA GLY A 406 -11.58 1.33 -33.84
C GLY A 406 -11.60 2.28 -32.65
N GLU A 407 -11.33 1.81 -31.43
CA GLU A 407 -11.25 2.64 -30.24
C GLU A 407 -9.80 3.03 -29.93
N LYS A 408 -9.57 4.28 -29.54
CA LYS A 408 -8.26 4.75 -29.09
C LYS A 408 -7.98 4.28 -27.66
N ILE A 409 -6.79 3.74 -27.44
CA ILE A 409 -6.30 3.36 -26.12
C ILE A 409 -5.47 4.52 -25.55
N PRO A 410 -5.80 5.06 -24.35
CA PRO A 410 -5.06 6.14 -23.73
C PRO A 410 -3.78 5.60 -23.07
N LEU A 411 -2.73 5.41 -23.87
CA LEU A 411 -1.43 4.99 -23.38
C LEU A 411 -0.83 6.02 -22.42
N LYS A 412 -0.33 5.54 -21.28
CA LYS A 412 0.38 6.33 -20.28
C LYS A 412 1.65 5.60 -19.89
N ASP A 413 2.76 5.96 -20.51
CA ASP A 413 4.09 5.44 -20.19
C ASP A 413 5.13 6.54 -20.44
N LYS A 414 6.41 6.25 -20.19
CA LYS A 414 7.50 7.15 -20.56
C LYS A 414 7.52 7.40 -22.07
N GLU A 415 7.94 8.60 -22.46
CA GLU A 415 7.89 9.05 -23.85
C GLU A 415 8.73 8.18 -24.79
N ASP A 416 9.89 7.71 -24.33
CA ASP A 416 10.77 6.79 -25.06
C ASP A 416 10.11 5.43 -25.32
N VAL A 417 9.38 4.90 -24.34
CA VAL A 417 8.60 3.67 -24.49
C VAL A 417 7.49 3.86 -25.52
N LEU A 418 6.72 4.95 -25.41
CA LEU A 418 5.62 5.24 -26.34
C LEU A 418 6.14 5.43 -27.78
N HIS A 419 7.23 6.17 -27.95
CA HIS A 419 7.86 6.37 -29.26
C HIS A 419 8.35 5.06 -29.85
N PHE A 420 8.99 4.19 -29.05
CA PHE A 420 9.45 2.88 -29.50
C PHE A 420 8.30 2.04 -30.09
N PHE A 421 7.18 1.90 -29.36
CA PHE A 421 6.04 1.13 -29.86
C PHE A 421 5.37 1.76 -31.08
N ASP A 422 5.22 3.09 -31.12
CA ASP A 422 4.67 3.81 -32.27
C ASP A 422 5.49 3.56 -33.55
N GLN A 423 6.82 3.65 -33.47
CA GLN A 423 7.68 3.36 -34.63
C GLN A 423 7.62 1.90 -35.05
N LEU A 424 7.56 0.98 -34.08
CA LEU A 424 7.53 -0.44 -34.34
C LEU A 424 6.25 -0.86 -35.07
N TRP A 425 5.09 -0.33 -34.66
CA TRP A 425 3.79 -0.66 -35.27
C TRP A 425 3.54 0.01 -36.64
N LYS A 426 4.23 1.11 -36.97
CA LYS A 426 4.00 1.84 -38.24
C LYS A 426 4.50 1.12 -39.50
N ILE A 427 5.53 0.29 -39.38
CA ILE A 427 6.37 -0.10 -40.53
C ILE A 427 6.55 -1.62 -40.65
N LYS A 428 6.18 -2.40 -39.63
CA LYS A 428 6.65 -3.79 -39.50
C LYS A 428 5.51 -4.81 -39.45
N PRO A 429 5.71 -6.01 -40.05
CA PRO A 429 4.81 -7.15 -39.86
C PRO A 429 4.84 -7.62 -38.40
N THR A 430 3.82 -8.38 -37.99
CA THR A 430 3.66 -8.86 -36.60
C THR A 430 4.93 -9.52 -36.05
N GLU A 431 5.60 -10.33 -36.86
CA GLU A 431 6.81 -11.07 -36.50
C GLU A 431 7.95 -10.12 -36.07
N GLU A 432 8.15 -9.04 -36.82
CA GLU A 432 9.17 -8.03 -36.54
C GLU A 432 8.77 -7.14 -35.36
N VAL A 433 7.47 -6.89 -35.16
CA VAL A 433 6.98 -6.18 -33.98
C VAL A 433 7.28 -6.99 -32.73
N VAL A 434 6.88 -8.26 -32.67
CA VAL A 434 7.14 -9.11 -31.51
C VAL A 434 8.64 -9.26 -31.26
N SER A 435 9.41 -9.61 -32.29
CA SER A 435 10.86 -9.80 -32.16
C SER A 435 11.57 -8.52 -31.70
N GLY A 436 11.14 -7.37 -32.21
CA GLY A 436 11.67 -6.06 -31.82
C GLY A 436 11.39 -5.71 -30.36
N VAL A 437 10.18 -5.99 -29.87
CA VAL A 437 9.85 -5.81 -28.44
C VAL A 437 10.73 -6.71 -27.59
N LEU A 438 10.85 -7.99 -27.93
CA LEU A 438 11.63 -8.97 -27.15
C LEU A 438 13.13 -8.66 -27.12
N ALA A 439 13.68 -8.10 -28.20
CA ALA A 439 15.08 -7.72 -28.32
C ALA A 439 15.45 -6.45 -27.52
N LYS A 440 14.48 -5.72 -26.97
CA LYS A 440 14.71 -4.45 -26.28
C LYS A 440 15.26 -4.67 -24.87
N ILE A 441 16.57 -4.89 -24.76
CA ILE A 441 17.28 -5.19 -23.49
C ILE A 441 16.97 -4.15 -22.41
N GLU A 442 16.83 -2.86 -22.74
CA GLU A 442 16.54 -1.82 -21.74
C GLU A 442 15.18 -2.01 -21.05
N PHE A 443 14.25 -2.74 -21.67
CA PHE A 443 12.96 -3.08 -21.07
C PHE A 443 13.05 -4.32 -20.17
N TRP A 444 13.89 -5.31 -20.52
CA TRP A 444 13.83 -6.66 -19.93
C TRP A 444 15.10 -7.12 -19.21
N ASP A 445 16.19 -6.34 -19.28
CA ASP A 445 17.57 -6.68 -18.89
C ASP A 445 18.20 -7.85 -19.66
N GLN A 446 17.50 -8.39 -20.66
CA GLN A 446 17.98 -9.47 -21.53
C GLN A 446 17.23 -9.46 -22.87
N ASP A 447 17.78 -10.14 -23.87
CA ASP A 447 17.05 -10.41 -25.12
C ASP A 447 16.12 -11.60 -24.93
N LEU A 448 14.82 -11.35 -24.90
CA LEU A 448 13.81 -12.38 -24.68
C LEU A 448 13.59 -13.29 -25.89
N ASN A 449 14.14 -12.96 -27.07
CA ASN A 449 14.15 -13.90 -28.21
C ASN A 449 15.00 -15.14 -27.93
N LEU A 450 15.90 -15.06 -26.95
CA LEU A 450 16.73 -16.18 -26.52
C LEU A 450 15.96 -17.19 -25.65
N VAL A 451 14.74 -16.86 -25.21
CA VAL A 451 13.86 -17.80 -24.49
C VAL A 451 13.21 -18.74 -25.51
N PRO A 452 13.49 -20.06 -25.48
CA PRO A 452 13.01 -20.99 -26.49
C PRO A 452 11.48 -20.98 -26.62
N GLY A 453 11.00 -20.84 -27.86
CA GLY A 453 9.57 -20.86 -28.19
C GLY A 453 8.80 -19.57 -27.88
N LEU A 454 9.36 -18.62 -27.11
CA LEU A 454 8.61 -17.45 -26.65
C LEU A 454 8.18 -16.55 -27.82
N SER A 455 9.09 -16.21 -28.74
CA SER A 455 8.76 -15.38 -29.90
C SER A 455 7.64 -16.01 -30.74
N GLN A 456 7.70 -17.32 -30.98
CA GLN A 456 6.69 -18.05 -31.74
C GLN A 456 5.31 -18.00 -31.05
N ALA A 457 5.28 -18.24 -29.74
CA ALA A 457 4.06 -18.20 -28.95
C ALA A 457 3.41 -16.80 -28.97
N LEU A 458 4.21 -15.74 -28.80
CA LEU A 458 3.70 -14.37 -28.83
C LEU A 458 3.23 -13.94 -30.23
N ILE A 459 3.94 -14.31 -31.29
CA ILE A 459 3.52 -14.03 -32.68
C ILE A 459 2.15 -14.64 -32.95
N GLN A 460 1.96 -15.91 -32.56
CA GLN A 460 0.69 -16.60 -32.74
C GLN A 460 -0.45 -15.88 -32.01
N GLU A 461 -0.26 -15.50 -30.75
CA GLU A 461 -1.29 -14.80 -29.97
C GLU A 461 -1.57 -13.38 -30.49
N VAL A 462 -0.55 -12.61 -30.92
CA VAL A 462 -0.76 -11.29 -31.54
C VAL A 462 -1.55 -11.41 -32.85
N ASN A 463 -1.29 -12.44 -33.64
CA ASN A 463 -2.04 -12.70 -34.87
C ASN A 463 -3.51 -13.06 -34.56
N ILE A 464 -3.78 -13.91 -33.57
CA ILE A 464 -5.14 -14.23 -33.12
C ILE A 464 -5.89 -12.96 -32.70
N LEU A 465 -5.25 -12.08 -31.91
CA LEU A 465 -5.85 -10.80 -31.48
C LEU A 465 -6.12 -9.86 -32.66
N SER A 466 -5.21 -9.82 -33.63
CA SER A 466 -5.35 -8.96 -34.82
C SER A 466 -6.41 -9.50 -35.80
N GLU A 467 -6.64 -10.81 -35.85
CA GLU A 467 -7.73 -11.42 -36.63
C GLU A 467 -9.10 -11.21 -35.99
N LYS A 468 -9.18 -11.27 -34.65
CA LYS A 468 -10.41 -10.96 -33.91
C LYS A 468 -10.88 -9.53 -34.14
N GLU A 469 -9.96 -8.57 -34.29
CA GLU A 469 -10.27 -7.16 -34.55
C GLU A 469 -10.88 -6.91 -35.94
N LYS A 470 -10.60 -7.79 -36.91
CA LYS A 470 -11.12 -7.65 -38.28
C LYS A 470 -12.56 -8.15 -38.45
N LYS A 471 -13.09 -8.87 -37.46
CA LYS A 471 -14.45 -9.42 -37.43
C LYS A 471 -15.37 -8.47 -36.68
#